data_AF-A0A377UUR1-F1
#
_entry.id   AF-A0A377UUR1-F1
#
_cell.length_a   1.000
_cell.length_b   1.000
_cell.length_c   1.000
_cell.angle_alpha   90.00
_cell.angle_beta   90.00
_cell.angle_gamma   90.00
#
_symmetry.space_group_name_H-M   'P 1'
#
loop_
_entity.id
_entity.type
_entity.pdbx_description
1 polymer ?
#
loop_
_entity_poly.entity_id
_entity_poly.type
_entity_poly.pdbx_seq_one_letter_code
_entity_poly.pdbx_strand_id
1 'polypeptide(L)' 'MGDALKPFDERVDHALTRIKAENDWSDEQLSWLDRLAQALKEKVVLDDDVFKTGNFHRRGGKPMLQRAFDDEPRQRAG' A
#
# COMPACT_ATOMS: atom_id res chain seq x y z
N MET A 1 15.21 -10.16 29.45
CA MET A 1 14.34 -9.05 29.02
C MET A 1 14.38 -9.05 27.51
N GLY A 2 13.46 -9.79 26.88
CA GLY A 2 13.39 -9.83 25.41
C GLY A 2 12.59 -8.63 24.94
N ASP A 3 13.18 -7.80 24.08
CA ASP A 3 12.47 -6.71 23.43
C ASP A 3 11.12 -7.21 22.92
N ALA A 4 10.03 -6.60 23.37
CA ALA A 4 8.73 -6.89 22.81
C ALA A 4 8.78 -6.53 21.33
N LEU A 5 8.81 -7.55 20.47
CA LEU A 5 8.64 -7.38 19.03
C LEU A 5 7.37 -6.55 18.83
N LYS A 6 7.50 -5.33 18.31
CA LYS A 6 6.34 -4.48 18.01
C LYS A 6 5.28 -5.31 17.28
N PRO A 7 4.00 -5.25 17.67
CA PRO A 7 2.90 -5.92 16.96
C PRO A 7 3.01 -5.71 15.45
N PHE A 8 2.60 -6.72 14.67
CA PHE A 8 2.70 -6.66 13.20
C PHE A 8 2.03 -5.39 12.64
N ASP A 9 0.86 -5.05 13.16
CA ASP A 9 0.10 -3.85 12.78
C ASP A 9 0.89 -2.56 13.00
N GLU A 10 1.60 -2.45 14.14
CA GLU A 10 2.47 -1.31 14.40
C GLU A 10 3.62 -1.26 13.39
N ARG A 11 4.23 -2.41 13.06
CA ARG A 11 5.29 -2.45 12.04
C ARG A 11 4.77 -2.00 10.68
N VAL A 12 3.54 -2.35 10.32
CA VAL A 12 2.87 -1.88 9.09
C VAL A 12 2.65 -0.37 9.13
N ASP A 13 2.17 0.19 10.24
CA ASP A 13 1.96 1.64 10.38
C ASP A 13 3.26 2.45 10.30
N HIS A 14 4.31 1.95 10.94
CA HIS A 14 5.63 2.55 10.85
C HIS A 14 6.17 2.54 9.40
N ALA A 15 6.02 1.43 8.69
CA ALA A 15 6.44 1.33 7.29
C ALA A 15 5.62 2.27 6.38
N LEU A 16 4.30 2.30 6.55
CA LEU A 16 3.41 3.16 5.78
C LEU A 16 3.76 4.65 5.97
N THR A 17 4.00 5.06 7.21
CA THR A 17 4.39 6.45 7.53
C THR A 17 5.67 6.85 6.80
N ARG A 18 6.66 5.95 6.78
CA ARG A 18 7.92 6.18 6.08
C ARG A 18 7.72 6.28 4.57
N ILE A 19 6.99 5.35 3.96
CA ILE A 19 6.71 5.36 2.52
C ILE A 19 5.99 6.65 2.12
N LYS A 20 4.97 7.07 2.90
CA LYS A 20 4.23 8.31 2.67
C LYS A 20 5.10 9.56 2.73
N ALA A 21 6.20 9.53 3.48
CA ALA A 21 7.15 10.64 3.61
C ALA A 21 8.29 10.60 2.57
N GLU A 22 8.49 9.49 1.87
CA GLU A 22 9.60 9.32 0.91
C GLU A 22 9.32 9.99 -0.44
N ASN A 23 8.05 10.29 -0.78
CA ASN A 23 7.68 10.93 -2.06
C ASN A 23 6.46 11.86 -1.88
N ASP A 24 6.28 12.79 -2.82
CA ASP A 24 5.06 13.60 -2.96
C ASP A 24 3.96 12.82 -3.68
N TRP A 25 3.31 11.93 -2.93
CA TRP A 25 2.19 11.14 -3.42
C TRP A 25 0.96 12.01 -3.70
N SER A 26 0.26 11.70 -4.77
CA SER A 26 -1.11 12.20 -5.00
C SER A 26 -2.10 11.61 -3.98
N ASP A 27 -3.25 12.27 -3.80
CA ASP A 27 -4.32 11.81 -2.92
C ASP A 27 -4.80 10.39 -3.28
N GLU A 28 -4.82 10.05 -4.56
CA GLU A 28 -5.18 8.72 -5.04
C GLU A 28 -4.14 7.66 -4.61
N GLN A 29 -2.85 7.96 -4.77
CA GLN A 29 -1.75 7.08 -4.34
C GLN A 29 -1.76 6.89 -2.82
N LEU A 30 -1.99 7.95 -2.04
CA LEU A 30 -2.12 7.85 -0.58
C LEU A 30 -3.27 6.92 -0.17
N SER A 31 -4.43 7.05 -0.83
CA SER A 31 -5.57 6.17 -0.58
C SER A 31 -5.27 4.70 -0.89
N TRP A 32 -4.47 4.44 -1.93
CA TRP A 32 -4.02 3.08 -2.24
C TRP A 32 -3.05 2.52 -1.20
N LEU A 33 -2.09 3.32 -0.73
CA LEU A 33 -1.16 2.94 0.32
C LEU A 33 -1.88 2.58 1.63
N ASP A 34 -2.89 3.35 2.03
CA ASP A 34 -3.71 3.05 3.22
C ASP A 34 -4.47 1.72 3.09
N ARG A 35 -5.04 1.44 1.92
CA ARG A 35 -5.75 0.18 1.66
C ARG A 35 -4.82 -1.02 1.69
N LEU A 36 -3.61 -0.89 1.15
CA LEU A 36 -2.61 -1.95 1.20
C LEU A 36 -2.20 -2.24 2.65
N ALA A 37 -1.97 -1.20 3.45
CA ALA A 37 -1.64 -1.36 4.86
C ALA A 37 -2.76 -2.06 5.64
N GLN A 38 -4.02 -1.67 5.43
CA GLN A 38 -5.16 -2.35 6.06
C GLN A 38 -5.26 -3.82 5.62
N ALA A 39 -5.09 -4.10 4.33
CA ALA A 39 -5.18 -5.45 3.81
C ALA A 39 -4.03 -6.34 4.33
N LEU A 40 -2.82 -5.80 4.54
CA LEU A 40 -1.72 -6.52 5.21
C LEU A 40 -2.09 -6.92 6.65
N LYS A 41 -2.65 -5.98 7.42
CA LYS A 41 -3.03 -6.22 8.83
C LYS A 41 -4.13 -7.28 8.96
N GLU A 42 -5.09 -7.28 8.05
CA GLU A 42 -6.19 -8.25 8.02
C GLU A 42 -5.76 -9.62 7.46
N LYS A 43 -4.91 -9.62 6.44
CA LYS A 43 -4.44 -10.81 5.73
C LYS A 43 -2.94 -10.76 5.65
N VAL A 44 -2.28 -11.50 6.55
CA VAL A 44 -0.82 -11.59 6.71
C VAL A 44 -0.06 -11.86 5.39
N VAL A 45 -0.74 -12.33 4.33
CA VAL A 45 -0.22 -12.46 2.97
C VAL A 45 -1.20 -11.85 1.96
N LEU A 46 -0.73 -10.85 1.20
CA LEU A 46 -1.37 -10.41 -0.04
C LEU A 46 -0.75 -11.19 -1.20
N ASP A 47 -1.50 -12.12 -1.77
CA ASP A 47 -1.13 -12.80 -3.02
C ASP A 47 -1.96 -12.26 -4.20
N ASP A 48 -1.68 -12.78 -5.41
CA ASP A 48 -2.37 -12.37 -6.63
C ASP A 48 -3.88 -12.66 -6.62
N ASP A 49 -4.36 -13.56 -5.77
CA ASP A 49 -5.79 -13.90 -5.65
C ASP A 49 -6.56 -12.87 -4.80
N VAL A 50 -5.87 -12.10 -3.93
CA VAL A 50 -6.50 -10.97 -3.21
C VAL A 50 -7.00 -9.90 -4.19
N PHE A 51 -6.29 -9.67 -5.30
CA PHE A 51 -6.71 -8.70 -6.31
C PHE A 51 -7.86 -9.17 -7.21
N LYS A 52 -8.17 -10.48 -7.16
CA LYS A 52 -9.26 -11.09 -7.96
C LYS A 52 -10.59 -11.11 -7.21
N THR A 53 -10.64 -10.68 -5.94
CA THR A 53 -11.84 -10.77 -5.09
C THR A 53 -12.20 -9.44 -4.41
N GLY A 54 -13.46 -9.31 -4.00
CA GLY A 54 -13.93 -8.21 -3.14
C GLY A 54 -13.78 -6.82 -3.76
N ASN A 55 -13.28 -5.86 -2.97
CA ASN A 55 -13.21 -4.44 -3.33
C ASN A 55 -12.14 -4.12 -4.38
N PHE A 56 -11.05 -4.91 -4.43
CA PHE A 56 -9.98 -4.73 -5.41
C PHE A 56 -10.44 -5.09 -6.83
N HIS A 57 -11.17 -6.19 -6.99
CA HIS A 57 -11.74 -6.58 -8.29
C HIS A 57 -12.68 -5.50 -8.86
N ARG A 58 -13.54 -4.92 -8.01
CA ARG A 58 -14.48 -3.85 -8.43
C ARG A 58 -13.80 -2.57 -8.92
N ARG A 59 -12.55 -2.33 -8.52
CA ARG A 59 -11.75 -1.17 -8.98
C ARG A 59 -10.73 -1.54 -10.07
N GLY A 60 -10.91 -2.68 -10.72
CA GLY A 60 -10.11 -3.11 -11.87
C GLY A 60 -8.86 -3.95 -11.52
N GLY A 61 -8.74 -4.42 -10.27
CA GLY A 61 -7.75 -5.40 -9.87
C GLY A 61 -6.29 -4.96 -10.04
N LYS A 62 -5.38 -5.94 -10.14
CA LYS A 62 -3.93 -5.73 -10.27
C LYS A 62 -3.52 -4.82 -11.44
N PRO A 63 -4.16 -4.87 -12.63
CA PRO A 63 -3.81 -3.98 -13.74
C PRO A 63 -4.07 -2.48 -13.48
N MET A 64 -5.15 -2.13 -12.76
CA MET A 64 -5.41 -0.73 -12.39
C MET A 64 -4.45 -0.24 -11.30
N LEU A 65 -4.08 -1.12 -10.36
CA LEU A 65 -3.04 -0.81 -9.40
C LEU A 65 -1.71 -0.56 -10.13
N GLN A 66 -1.29 -1.45 -11.02
CA GLN A 66 -0.08 -1.27 -11.81
C GLN A 66 -0.11 0.05 -12.58
N ARG A 67 -1.21 0.34 -13.29
CA ARG A 67 -1.34 1.60 -14.02
C ARG A 67 -1.24 2.84 -13.13
N ALA A 68 -1.85 2.84 -11.94
CA ALA A 68 -1.76 3.97 -11.00
C ALA A 68 -0.32 4.25 -10.52
N PHE A 69 0.55 3.25 -10.52
CA PHE A 69 1.96 3.37 -10.15
C PHE A 69 2.92 3.38 -11.36
N ASP A 70 2.50 2.93 -12.54
CA ASP A 70 3.24 2.97 -13.81
C ASP A 70 3.04 4.31 -14.54
N ASP A 71 1.88 4.96 -14.39
CA ASP A 71 1.59 6.31 -14.94
C ASP A 71 2.24 7.41 -14.08
N GLU A 72 3.44 7.19 -13.52
CA GLU A 72 4.23 8.26 -12.90
C GLU A 72 4.97 9.04 -14.00
N PRO A 73 4.50 10.24 -14.43
CA PRO A 73 5.45 11.21 -14.93
C PRO A 73 6.33 11.54 -13.73
N ARG A 74 7.61 11.18 -13.81
CA ARG A 74 8.69 11.78 -13.01
C ARG A 74 8.38 13.27 -12.87
N GLN A 75 7.78 13.68 -11.75
CA GLN A 75 7.64 15.09 -11.46
C GLN A 75 9.06 15.57 -11.24
N ARG A 76 9.44 16.48 -12.14
CA ARG A 76 10.80 16.89 -12.38
C ARG A 76 11.43 17.37 -11.09
N ALA A 77 12.68 16.96 -10.90
CA ALA A 77 13.65 17.76 -10.19
C ALA A 77 13.47 19.24 -10.56
N GLY A 78 13.18 20.06 -9.56
CA GLY A 78 13.06 21.51 -9.63
C GLY A 78 13.35 22.06 -8.24
#